data_AF-H9FFM7-F1
#
_entry.id   AF-H9FFM7-F1
#
_cell.length_a   1.000
_cell.length_b   1.000
_cell.length_c   1.000
_cell.angle_alpha   90.00
_cell.angle_beta   90.00
_cell.angle_gamma   90.00
#
_symmetry.space_group_name_H-M   'P 1'
#
loop_
_entity.id
_entity.type
_entity.pdbx_description
1 polymer ?
#
loop_
_entity_poly.entity_id
_entity_poly.type
_entity_poly.pdbx_seq_one_letter_code
_entity_poly.pdbx_strand_id
1 'polypeptide(L)'
;KRKVTSGQQIYVNNAFSKCTLPMFVNLTFREVRHWRSHKDVDESSLAVTVHESIEQLFWSLEKKCGQKLVSRALGYITMAKMGLSEMELEDVLALDNSVMSELNENTRPSNPLRVPFLYIARLKEGLSGYLIERHVKNVTLLVWANRHLHL
;
A
#
# COMPACT_ATOMS: atom_id res chain seq x y z
N LYS A 1 -24.77 4.95 6.34
CA LYS A 1 -23.34 4.93 6.77
C LYS A 1 -23.14 3.73 7.70
N ARG A 2 -22.15 2.87 7.43
CA ARG A 2 -21.80 1.74 8.31
C ARG A 2 -21.10 2.27 9.58
N LYS A 3 -21.35 1.65 10.74
CA LYS A 3 -20.66 1.93 12.01
C LYS A 3 -19.98 0.67 12.54
N VAL A 4 -18.92 0.88 13.31
CA VAL A 4 -18.22 -0.15 14.08
C VAL A 4 -19.15 -0.59 15.22
N THR A 5 -19.14 -1.88 15.61
CA THR A 5 -19.96 -2.35 16.72
C THR A 5 -19.35 -1.95 18.07
N SER A 6 -20.14 -1.96 19.15
CA SER A 6 -19.64 -1.63 20.49
C SER A 6 -18.49 -2.55 20.92
N GLY A 7 -18.55 -3.84 20.58
CA GLY A 7 -17.46 -4.78 20.86
C GLY A 7 -16.18 -4.47 20.07
N GLN A 8 -16.32 -4.14 18.78
CA GLN A 8 -15.19 -3.75 17.94
C GLN A 8 -14.57 -2.40 18.37
N GLN A 9 -15.39 -1.47 18.88
CA GLN A 9 -14.93 -0.14 19.33
C GLN A 9 -13.91 -0.22 20.46
N ILE A 10 -14.00 -1.24 21.32
CA ILE A 10 -13.06 -1.46 22.44
C ILE A 10 -11.63 -1.63 21.90
N TYR A 11 -11.45 -2.40 20.83
CA TYR A 11 -10.14 -2.62 20.22
C TYR A 11 -9.59 -1.37 19.53
N VAL A 12 -10.45 -0.57 18.90
CA VAL A 12 -10.06 0.73 18.32
C VAL A 12 -9.56 1.68 19.41
N ASN A 13 -10.29 1.77 20.53
CA ASN A 13 -9.89 2.61 21.66
C ASN A 13 -8.57 2.12 22.28
N ASN A 14 -8.38 0.81 22.41
CA ASN A 14 -7.15 0.22 22.90
C ASN A 14 -5.96 0.58 21.99
N ALA A 15 -6.10 0.45 20.66
CA ALA A 15 -5.06 0.85 19.72
C ALA A 15 -4.69 2.34 19.87
N PHE A 16 -5.69 3.23 19.97
CA PHE A 16 -5.44 4.67 20.13
C PHE A 16 -4.88 5.06 21.50
N SER A 17 -5.08 4.26 22.55
CA SER A 17 -4.36 4.48 23.82
C SER A 17 -2.86 4.20 23.70
N LYS A 18 -2.43 3.38 22.74
CA LYS A 18 -1.02 3.02 22.51
C LYS A 18 -0.31 3.99 21.56
N CYS A 19 -1.00 4.48 20.53
CA CYS A 19 -0.46 5.45 19.59
C CYS A 19 -1.54 6.40 19.06
N THR A 20 -1.25 7.70 19.07
CA THR A 20 -2.18 8.76 18.61
C THR A 20 -1.60 9.59 17.45
N LEU A 21 -0.49 9.14 16.85
CA LEU A 21 0.11 9.84 15.71
C LEU A 21 -0.88 9.89 14.54
N PRO A 22 -1.01 11.02 13.83
CA PRO A 22 -1.99 11.15 12.73
C PRO A 22 -1.88 10.06 11.66
N MET A 23 -0.67 9.61 11.35
CA MET A 23 -0.44 8.52 10.39
C MET A 23 -0.97 7.17 10.91
N PHE A 24 -0.75 6.86 12.18
CA PHE A 24 -1.31 5.65 12.81
C PHE A 24 -2.84 5.70 12.77
N VAL A 25 -3.43 6.82 13.19
CA VAL A 25 -4.89 7.00 13.18
C VAL A 25 -5.47 6.80 11.79
N ASN A 26 -4.83 7.33 10.74
CA ASN A 26 -5.25 7.14 9.36
C ASN A 26 -5.14 5.68 8.88
N LEU A 27 -4.05 4.98 9.24
CA LEU A 27 -3.86 3.56 8.91
C LEU A 27 -4.90 2.69 9.63
N THR A 28 -5.11 2.91 10.93
CA THR A 28 -6.15 2.23 11.71
C THR A 28 -7.54 2.50 11.14
N PHE A 29 -7.87 3.76 10.84
CA PHE A 29 -9.16 4.12 10.24
C PHE A 29 -9.40 3.36 8.93
N ARG A 30 -8.38 3.29 8.08
CA ARG A 30 -8.44 2.56 6.82
C ARG A 30 -8.71 1.07 7.03
N GLU A 31 -8.07 0.44 7.99
CA GLU A 31 -8.31 -0.98 8.33
C GLU A 31 -9.73 -1.19 8.89
N VAL A 32 -10.12 -0.40 9.88
CA VAL A 32 -11.43 -0.47 10.54
C VAL A 32 -12.58 -0.22 9.56
N ARG A 33 -12.39 0.64 8.56
CA ARG A 33 -13.41 0.90 7.52
C ARG A 33 -13.80 -0.36 6.73
N HIS A 34 -12.90 -1.33 6.63
CA HIS A 34 -13.15 -2.60 5.92
C HIS A 34 -13.81 -3.66 6.82
N TRP A 35 -13.91 -3.42 8.13
CA TRP A 35 -14.47 -4.40 9.05
C TRP A 35 -15.95 -4.67 8.77
N ARG A 36 -16.30 -5.95 8.82
CA ARG A 36 -17.68 -6.41 8.77
C ARG A 36 -18.25 -6.44 10.19
N SER A 37 -19.57 -6.32 10.35
CA SER A 37 -20.20 -6.36 11.68
C SER A 37 -20.05 -7.71 12.36
N HIS A 38 -19.91 -8.77 11.55
CA HIS A 38 -19.63 -10.14 11.95
C HIS A 38 -18.14 -10.51 11.87
N LYS A 39 -17.24 -9.55 11.65
CA LYS A 39 -15.81 -9.83 11.73
C LYS A 39 -15.48 -10.02 13.21
N ASP A 40 -14.94 -11.19 13.55
CA ASP A 40 -14.35 -11.45 14.85
C ASP A 40 -13.07 -10.60 14.94
N VAL A 41 -13.06 -9.69 15.92
CA VAL A 41 -11.96 -8.75 16.17
C VAL A 41 -11.44 -9.03 17.57
N ASP A 42 -10.12 -9.08 17.67
CA ASP A 42 -9.38 -9.32 18.90
C ASP A 42 -8.19 -8.33 19.03
N GLU A 43 -7.34 -8.54 20.02
CA GLU A 43 -6.18 -7.67 20.27
C GLU A 43 -5.13 -7.71 19.16
N SER A 44 -5.13 -8.74 18.31
CA SER A 44 -4.21 -8.89 17.18
C SER A 44 -4.73 -8.25 15.89
N SER A 45 -6.01 -7.89 15.88
CA SER A 45 -6.71 -7.40 14.68
C SER A 45 -6.33 -5.98 14.26
N LEU A 46 -5.66 -5.22 15.14
CA LEU A 46 -5.07 -3.92 14.85
C LEU A 46 -3.61 -3.91 15.28
N ALA A 47 -2.76 -3.36 14.43
CA ALA A 47 -1.38 -3.04 14.79
C ALA A 47 -1.32 -2.06 15.98
N VAL A 48 -0.23 -2.10 16.74
CA VAL A 48 0.00 -1.24 17.90
C VAL A 48 1.03 -0.14 17.63
N THR A 49 1.78 -0.26 16.53
CA THR A 49 2.72 0.78 16.07
C THR A 49 2.42 1.25 14.64
N VAL A 50 3.00 2.41 14.28
CA VAL A 50 2.97 2.94 12.90
C VAL A 50 3.60 1.94 11.93
N HIS A 51 4.75 1.35 12.26
CA HIS A 51 5.50 0.46 11.36
C HIS A 51 4.75 -0.85 11.11
N GLU A 52 4.21 -1.49 12.15
CA GLU A 52 3.34 -2.65 12.01
C GLU A 52 2.10 -2.34 11.14
N SER A 53 1.53 -1.14 11.28
CA SER A 53 0.39 -0.72 10.46
C SER A 53 0.78 -0.53 8.98
N ILE A 54 1.99 -0.05 8.71
CA ILE A 54 2.55 0.07 7.35
C ILE A 54 2.80 -1.34 6.77
N GLU A 55 3.34 -2.26 7.56
CA GLU A 55 3.56 -3.65 7.13
C GLU A 55 2.22 -4.33 6.78
N GLN A 56 1.18 -4.16 7.60
CA GLN A 56 -0.17 -4.65 7.29
C GLN A 56 -0.74 -4.04 6.01
N LEU A 57 -0.49 -2.74 5.77
CA LEU A 57 -0.85 -2.07 4.52
C LEU A 57 -0.16 -2.72 3.31
N PHE A 58 1.16 -2.92 3.39
CA PHE A 58 1.93 -3.53 2.31
C PHE A 58 1.53 -4.97 2.07
N TRP A 59 1.31 -5.77 3.12
CA TRP A 59 0.85 -7.14 2.98
C TRP A 59 -0.55 -7.23 2.32
N SER A 60 -1.46 -6.30 2.64
CA SER A 60 -2.77 -6.21 1.99
C SER A 60 -2.65 -5.90 0.49
N LEU A 61 -1.65 -5.09 0.10
CA LEU A 61 -1.35 -4.78 -1.29
C LEU A 61 -0.76 -5.97 -2.03
N GLU A 62 0.21 -6.66 -1.43
CA GLU A 62 0.83 -7.87 -1.97
C GLU A 62 -0.21 -8.95 -2.29
N LYS A 63 -1.18 -9.17 -1.39
CA LYS A 63 -2.29 -10.12 -1.62
C LYS A 63 -3.15 -9.78 -2.84
N LYS A 64 -3.20 -8.51 -3.27
CA LYS A 64 -4.01 -8.03 -4.40
C LYS A 64 -3.25 -7.94 -5.71
N CYS A 65 -1.96 -7.62 -5.65
CA CYS A 65 -1.17 -7.24 -6.81
C CYS A 65 -0.02 -8.19 -7.12
N GLY A 66 0.32 -9.11 -6.21
CA GLY A 66 1.54 -9.93 -6.30
C GLY A 66 2.60 -9.42 -5.33
N GLN A 67 3.29 -10.36 -4.69
CA GLN A 67 4.28 -10.06 -3.67
C GLN A 67 5.51 -9.41 -4.29
N LYS A 68 6.02 -10.00 -5.37
CA LYS A 68 7.25 -9.51 -6.02
C LYS A 68 7.00 -8.13 -6.63
N LEU A 69 5.86 -7.93 -7.30
CA LEU A 69 5.50 -6.64 -7.86
C LEU A 69 5.49 -5.54 -6.79
N VAL A 70 4.77 -5.75 -5.69
CA VAL A 70 4.62 -4.74 -4.65
C VAL A 70 5.94 -4.49 -3.94
N SER A 71 6.65 -5.54 -3.51
CA SER A 71 7.94 -5.41 -2.83
C SER A 71 8.96 -4.63 -3.67
N ARG A 72 9.08 -4.95 -4.97
CA ARG A 72 9.97 -4.24 -5.89
C ARG A 72 9.54 -2.81 -6.14
N ALA A 73 8.25 -2.56 -6.36
CA ALA A 73 7.74 -1.22 -6.58
C ALA A 73 8.01 -0.32 -5.36
N LEU A 74 7.72 -0.81 -4.16
CA LEU A 74 8.00 -0.08 -2.91
C LEU A 74 9.50 0.22 -2.77
N GLY A 75 10.36 -0.78 -3.04
CA GLY A 75 11.82 -0.59 -3.01
C GLY A 75 12.30 0.47 -4.00
N TYR A 76 11.83 0.43 -5.26
CA TYR A 76 12.22 1.42 -6.27
C TYR A 76 11.74 2.83 -5.92
N ILE A 77 10.50 2.97 -5.44
CA ILE A 77 9.97 4.27 -4.99
C ILE A 77 10.80 4.82 -3.82
N THR A 78 11.15 3.99 -2.84
CA THR A 78 11.96 4.39 -1.69
C THR A 78 13.39 4.77 -2.07
N MET A 79 14.02 4.07 -3.01
CA MET A 79 15.36 4.38 -3.50
C MET A 79 15.40 5.66 -4.36
N ALA A 80 14.29 6.05 -4.97
CA ALA A 80 14.21 7.22 -5.85
C ALA A 80 14.20 8.53 -5.04
N LYS A 81 15.35 9.21 -4.97
CA LYS A 81 15.52 10.48 -4.22
C LYS A 81 14.48 11.56 -4.56
N MET A 82 14.03 11.61 -5.82
CA MET A 82 13.05 12.59 -6.27
C MET A 82 11.65 11.99 -6.53
N GLY A 83 11.48 10.70 -6.28
CA GLY A 83 10.35 9.92 -6.78
C GLY A 83 10.55 9.44 -8.22
N LEU A 84 9.56 8.72 -8.72
CA LEU A 84 9.50 8.14 -10.07
C LEU A 84 8.20 8.56 -10.74
N SER A 85 8.22 8.87 -12.02
CA SER A 85 6.99 8.90 -12.81
C SER A 85 6.37 7.50 -12.90
N GLU A 86 5.08 7.43 -13.24
CA GLU A 86 4.42 6.14 -13.48
C GLU A 86 5.13 5.33 -14.57
N MET A 87 5.59 6.01 -15.62
CA MET A 87 6.30 5.38 -16.73
C MET A 87 7.65 4.81 -16.29
N GLU A 88 8.43 5.58 -15.52
CA GLU A 88 9.70 5.09 -14.97
C GLU A 88 9.48 3.89 -14.05
N LEU A 89 8.44 3.93 -13.19
CA LEU A 89 8.09 2.81 -12.32
C LEU A 89 7.69 1.56 -13.13
N GLU A 90 6.86 1.73 -14.17
CA GLU A 90 6.49 0.64 -15.07
C GLU A 90 7.72 0.03 -15.74
N ASP A 91 8.61 0.87 -16.29
CA ASP A 91 9.80 0.43 -17.00
C ASP A 91 10.77 -0.34 -16.10
N VAL A 92 11.07 0.16 -14.90
CA VAL A 92 11.98 -0.55 -13.98
C VAL A 92 11.38 -1.87 -13.48
N LEU A 93 10.06 -1.94 -13.29
CA LEU A 93 9.37 -3.19 -12.93
C LEU A 93 9.37 -4.19 -14.10
N ALA A 94 9.21 -3.72 -15.33
CA ALA A 94 9.25 -4.56 -16.53
C ALA A 94 10.64 -5.19 -16.77
N LEU A 95 11.70 -4.54 -16.28
CA LEU A 95 13.07 -5.07 -16.33
C LEU A 95 13.36 -6.10 -15.23
N ASP A 96 12.51 -6.24 -14.21
CA ASP A 96 12.69 -7.26 -13.17
C ASP A 96 12.05 -8.59 -13.60
N ASN A 97 12.89 -9.55 -13.98
CA ASN A 97 12.47 -10.89 -14.40
C ASN A 97 11.60 -11.61 -13.35
N SER A 98 11.83 -11.35 -12.06
CA SER A 98 11.06 -11.98 -10.98
C SER A 98 9.64 -11.42 -10.92
N VAL A 99 9.47 -10.11 -11.15
CA VAL A 99 8.16 -9.46 -11.27
C VAL A 99 7.44 -9.95 -12.52
N MET A 100 8.12 -9.95 -13.66
CA MET A 100 7.51 -10.36 -14.93
C MET A 100 7.10 -11.84 -14.93
N SER A 101 7.86 -12.72 -14.27
CA SER A 101 7.44 -14.12 -14.05
C SER A 101 6.13 -14.22 -13.26
N GLU A 102 6.03 -13.52 -12.12
CA GLU A 102 4.82 -13.50 -11.29
C GLU A 102 3.61 -12.94 -12.04
N LEU A 103 3.80 -11.88 -12.84
CA LEU A 103 2.73 -11.29 -13.64
C LEU A 103 2.23 -12.23 -14.74
N ASN A 104 3.16 -12.89 -15.44
CA ASN A 104 2.84 -13.79 -16.55
C ASN A 104 2.09 -15.04 -16.08
N GLU A 105 2.45 -15.57 -14.91
CA GLU A 105 1.73 -16.68 -14.27
C GLU A 105 0.27 -16.32 -13.94
N ASN A 106 0.05 -15.09 -13.47
CA ASN A 106 -1.26 -14.67 -12.97
C ASN A 106 -2.23 -14.16 -14.05
N THR A 107 -1.75 -13.52 -15.12
CA THR A 107 -2.61 -12.74 -16.03
C THR A 107 -2.62 -13.20 -17.48
N ARG A 108 -1.63 -14.00 -17.93
CA ARG A 108 -1.41 -14.30 -19.36
C ARG A 108 -1.56 -13.04 -20.24
N PRO A 109 -0.74 -12.01 -20.01
CA PRO A 109 -0.95 -10.70 -20.62
C PRO A 109 -0.77 -10.74 -22.14
N SER A 110 -1.43 -9.80 -22.84
CA SER A 110 -1.28 -9.65 -24.30
C SER A 110 0.14 -9.26 -24.72
N ASN A 111 0.90 -8.60 -23.84
CA ASN A 111 2.32 -8.30 -24.04
C ASN A 111 3.12 -8.79 -22.81
N PRO A 112 3.97 -9.83 -22.95
CA PRO A 112 4.75 -10.38 -21.84
C PRO A 112 5.96 -9.52 -21.43
N LEU A 113 6.22 -8.40 -22.11
CA LEU A 113 7.36 -7.50 -21.87
C LEU A 113 6.95 -6.17 -21.19
N ARG A 114 5.69 -6.03 -20.79
CA ARG A 114 5.14 -4.81 -20.19
C ARG A 114 4.38 -5.17 -18.93
N VAL A 115 4.48 -4.33 -17.91
CA VAL A 115 3.61 -4.43 -16.73
C VAL A 115 2.23 -3.89 -17.14
N PRO A 116 1.14 -4.68 -17.02
CA PRO A 116 -0.17 -4.16 -17.35
C PRO A 116 -0.54 -2.96 -16.47
N PHE A 117 -1.03 -1.88 -17.09
CA PHE A 117 -1.45 -0.63 -16.42
C PHE A 117 -2.28 -0.85 -15.14
N LEU A 118 -3.15 -1.88 -15.15
CA LEU A 118 -3.99 -2.23 -14.03
C LEU A 118 -3.21 -2.45 -12.72
N TYR A 119 -1.98 -2.96 -12.78
CA TYR A 119 -1.16 -3.20 -11.59
C TYR A 119 -0.63 -1.89 -10.99
N ILE A 120 -0.18 -0.96 -11.83
CA ILE A 120 0.23 0.38 -11.38
C ILE A 120 -0.97 1.12 -10.80
N ALA A 121 -2.13 1.05 -11.46
CA ALA A 121 -3.37 1.65 -10.96
C ALA A 121 -3.78 1.08 -9.58
N ARG A 122 -3.74 -0.25 -9.41
CA ARG A 122 -4.04 -0.91 -8.12
C ARG A 122 -3.05 -0.54 -7.01
N LEU A 123 -1.77 -0.45 -7.36
CA LEU A 123 -0.72 -0.01 -6.43
C LEU A 123 -1.01 1.42 -5.95
N LYS A 124 -1.27 2.35 -6.89
CA LYS A 124 -1.62 3.75 -6.58
C LYS A 124 -2.89 3.85 -5.73
N GLU A 125 -3.95 3.13 -6.11
CA GLU A 125 -5.20 3.12 -5.35
C GLU A 125 -4.97 2.62 -3.92
N GLY A 126 -4.26 1.50 -3.79
CA GLY A 126 -3.95 0.93 -2.50
C GLY A 126 -2.91 1.72 -1.69
N LEU A 127 -2.20 2.67 -2.27
CA LEU A 127 -1.32 3.61 -1.57
C LEU A 127 -1.89 5.05 -1.53
N SER A 128 -3.16 5.24 -1.86
CA SER A 128 -3.79 6.56 -1.86
C SER A 128 -3.64 7.25 -0.51
N GLY A 129 -3.14 8.50 -0.54
CA GLY A 129 -2.82 9.31 0.65
C GLY A 129 -1.46 9.02 1.28
N TYR A 130 -0.76 7.96 0.86
CA TYR A 130 0.59 7.59 1.30
C TYR A 130 1.61 7.81 0.19
N LEU A 131 1.24 7.51 -1.06
CA LEU A 131 1.97 7.87 -2.27
C LEU A 131 1.24 9.04 -2.92
N ILE A 132 1.96 10.17 -3.08
CA ILE A 132 1.41 11.42 -3.61
C ILE A 132 2.09 11.81 -4.92
N GLU A 133 1.40 12.61 -5.70
CA GLU A 133 1.90 13.16 -6.95
C GLU A 133 2.58 14.52 -6.71
N ARG A 134 3.79 14.68 -7.26
CA ARG A 134 4.58 15.91 -7.21
C ARG A 134 4.96 16.33 -8.63
N HIS A 135 4.59 17.54 -9.02
CA HIS A 135 4.98 18.08 -10.32
C HIS A 135 6.39 18.68 -10.30
N VAL A 136 7.26 18.23 -11.21
CA VAL A 136 8.62 18.72 -11.40
C VAL A 136 8.89 18.84 -12.89
N LYS A 137 9.18 20.06 -13.40
CA LYS A 137 9.57 20.30 -14.80
C LYS A 137 8.69 19.56 -15.84
N ASN A 138 7.37 19.72 -15.74
CA ASN A 138 6.35 19.08 -16.60
C ASN A 138 6.20 17.56 -16.45
N VAL A 139 6.83 16.94 -15.45
CA VAL A 139 6.66 15.52 -15.13
C VAL A 139 5.97 15.39 -13.78
N THR A 140 5.05 14.43 -13.68
CA THR A 140 4.42 14.05 -12.41
C THR A 140 5.19 12.88 -11.81
N LEU A 141 5.71 13.07 -10.60
CA LEU A 141 6.47 12.06 -9.86
C LEU A 141 5.65 11.52 -8.69
N LEU A 142 5.71 10.22 -8.48
CA LEU A 142 5.20 9.50 -7.32
C LEU A 142 6.23 9.59 -6.20
N VAL A 143 5.82 10.13 -5.05
CA VAL A 143 6.68 10.37 -3.88
C VAL A 143 5.95 9.95 -2.61
N TRP A 144 6.66 9.43 -1.62
CA TRP A 144 6.10 9.16 -0.31
C TRP A 144 5.68 10.45 0.40
N ALA A 145 4.46 10.44 0.96
CA ALA A 145 3.91 11.56 1.72
C ALA A 145 4.50 11.71 3.13
N ASN A 146 5.09 10.63 3.67
CA ASN A 146 5.59 10.59 5.03
C ASN A 146 6.93 9.83 5.11
N ARG A 147 7.87 10.39 5.89
CA ARG A 147 9.19 9.77 6.14
C ARG A 147 9.13 8.37 6.77
N HIS A 148 8.06 8.01 7.47
CA HIS A 148 7.88 6.66 8.02
C HIS A 148 7.74 5.59 6.93
N LEU A 149 7.48 5.97 5.68
CA LEU A 149 7.43 5.07 4.52
C LEU A 149 8.80 4.94 3.82
N HIS A 150 9.79 5.76 4.20
CA HIS A 150 11.18 5.62 3.78
C HIS A 150 11.88 4.60 4.69
N LEU A 151 11.43 3.35 4.64
CA LEU A 151 12.04 2.25 5.39
C LEU A 151 13.43 1.89 4.83
#